data_AF-A0A7D9EN39-F1
#
_entry.id   AF-A0A7D9EN39-F1
#
_cell.length_a   1.000
_cell.length_b   1.000
_cell.length_c   1.000
_cell.angle_alpha   90.00
_cell.angle_beta   90.00
_cell.angle_gamma   90.00
#
_symmetry.space_group_name_H-M   'P 1'
#
loop_
_entity.id
_entity.type
_entity.pdbx_description
1 polymer ?
#
loop_
_entity_poly.entity_id
_entity_poly.type
_entity_poly.pdbx_seq_one_letter_code
_entity_poly.pdbx_strand_id
1 'polypeptide(L)'
;MLRDSETSESVAPSIQDSSSDNDENYEVFSSQIYAPYEDEPLADEREDSNEENESDLADEHADIDGLTPSVLEARYENTVSVESWCKCQQCHAETLVGALEFHCCREVVDVPGNMAFDGSIEKINCITEHDDYGAMIIIVQ
;
A
#
# COMPACT_ATOMS: atom_id res chain seq x y z
N MET A 1 -29.98 43.42 13.59
CA MET A 1 -28.74 43.12 12.85
C MET A 1 -29.19 42.49 11.55
N LEU A 2 -29.18 43.30 10.48
CA LEU A 2 -29.70 42.97 9.15
C LEU A 2 -28.70 42.10 8.40
N ARG A 3 -29.23 41.35 7.43
CA ARG A 3 -28.68 40.16 6.77
C ARG A 3 -28.52 40.48 5.29
N ASP A 4 -27.32 40.32 4.73
CA ASP A 4 -27.01 40.26 3.30
C ASP A 4 -25.71 39.40 3.22
N SER A 5 -25.55 38.24 2.57
CA SER A 5 -26.00 37.66 1.29
C SER A 5 -25.56 38.44 0.05
N GLU A 6 -24.36 38.15 -0.43
CA GLU A 6 -23.90 38.43 -1.80
C GLU A 6 -22.86 37.36 -2.16
N THR A 7 -23.22 36.32 -2.91
CA THR A 7 -23.29 36.29 -4.38
C THR A 7 -21.94 36.62 -5.01
N SER A 8 -21.11 35.60 -5.21
CA SER A 8 -19.95 35.68 -6.10
C SER A 8 -20.43 35.47 -7.54
N GLU A 9 -20.76 36.58 -8.21
CA GLU A 9 -21.02 36.61 -9.64
C GLU A 9 -19.73 36.35 -10.42
N SER A 10 -19.73 35.30 -11.22
CA SER A 10 -18.72 34.99 -12.21
C SER A 10 -18.81 35.99 -13.37
N VAL A 11 -18.02 37.06 -13.31
CA VAL A 11 -17.90 38.03 -14.41
C VAL A 11 -16.84 37.50 -15.39
N ALA A 12 -17.30 36.91 -16.49
CA ALA A 12 -16.44 36.59 -17.62
C ALA A 12 -15.96 37.90 -18.30
N PRO A 13 -14.66 38.09 -18.55
CA PRO A 13 -14.21 39.25 -19.30
C PRO A 13 -14.57 39.06 -20.78
N SER A 14 -15.50 39.89 -21.25
CA SER A 14 -15.77 40.02 -22.68
C SER A 14 -14.54 40.62 -23.36
N ILE A 15 -13.92 39.88 -24.27
CA ILE A 15 -12.80 40.35 -25.08
C ILE A 15 -13.33 41.43 -26.01
N GLN A 16 -12.95 42.67 -25.73
CA GLN A 16 -13.17 43.81 -26.60
C GLN A 16 -11.91 43.96 -27.44
N ASP A 17 -12.00 43.56 -28.71
CA ASP A 17 -10.99 43.86 -29.72
C ASP A 17 -10.93 45.37 -29.90
N SER A 18 -9.78 45.95 -29.58
CA SER A 18 -9.47 47.35 -29.81
C SER A 18 -8.03 47.40 -30.28
N SER A 19 -7.87 47.27 -31.58
CA SER A 19 -6.63 47.56 -32.29
C SER A 19 -6.28 49.04 -32.08
N SER A 20 -5.26 49.27 -31.26
CA SER A 20 -4.58 50.55 -31.18
C SER A 20 -3.08 50.28 -31.22
N ASP A 21 -2.50 50.49 -32.39
CA ASP A 21 -1.07 50.49 -32.64
C ASP A 21 -0.38 51.44 -31.65
N ASN A 22 0.32 50.87 -30.67
CA ASN A 22 1.31 51.57 -29.88
C ASN A 22 2.55 50.68 -29.83
N ASP A 23 3.61 51.13 -30.51
CA ASP A 23 4.98 50.63 -30.47
C ASP A 23 5.58 50.86 -29.07
N GLU A 24 5.06 50.16 -28.08
CA GLU A 24 5.65 50.06 -26.75
C GLU A 24 6.45 48.75 -26.77
N ASN A 25 7.79 48.88 -26.88
CA ASN A 25 8.72 47.76 -26.72
C ASN A 25 8.52 47.16 -25.33
N TYR A 26 7.61 46.20 -25.22
CA TYR A 26 7.47 45.36 -24.06
C TYR A 26 8.72 44.49 -24.02
N GLU A 27 9.64 44.83 -23.11
CA GLU A 27 10.67 43.90 -22.70
C GLU A 27 9.92 42.70 -22.14
N VAL A 28 9.80 41.64 -22.94
CA VAL A 28 9.38 40.33 -22.49
C VAL A 28 10.39 39.96 -21.43
N PHE A 29 10.05 40.22 -20.17
CA PHE A 29 10.60 39.47 -19.07
C PHE A 29 10.19 38.05 -19.40
N SER A 30 11.08 37.32 -20.08
CA SER A 30 11.01 35.89 -20.27
C SER A 30 10.90 35.38 -18.86
N SER A 31 9.65 35.21 -18.42
CA SER A 31 9.33 34.67 -17.13
C SER A 31 10.08 33.37 -17.14
N GLN A 32 11.16 33.32 -16.36
CA GLN A 32 11.93 32.12 -16.10
C GLN A 32 10.88 31.02 -16.02
N ILE A 33 10.84 30.17 -17.04
CA ILE A 33 9.76 29.20 -17.20
C ILE A 33 9.92 28.31 -15.98
N TYR A 34 9.08 28.55 -14.96
CA TYR A 34 9.08 27.77 -13.74
C TYR A 34 8.60 26.41 -14.18
N ALA A 35 9.55 25.51 -14.38
CA ALA A 35 9.31 24.14 -14.80
C ALA A 35 9.10 23.34 -13.51
N PRO A 36 7.84 23.10 -13.10
CA PRO A 36 7.57 22.31 -11.92
C PRO A 36 8.13 20.90 -12.20
N TYR A 37 8.76 20.29 -11.19
CA TYR A 37 9.31 18.93 -11.24
C TYR A 37 10.67 18.75 -11.94
N GLU A 38 11.43 19.80 -12.25
CA GLU A 38 12.80 19.64 -12.82
C GLU A 38 13.80 18.99 -11.86
N ASP A 39 13.59 19.14 -10.56
CA ASP A 39 14.47 18.57 -9.52
C ASP A 39 13.95 17.22 -8.97
N GLU A 40 12.83 16.71 -9.49
CA GLU A 40 12.37 15.40 -9.08
C GLU A 40 13.18 14.32 -9.79
N PRO A 41 13.57 13.25 -9.09
CA PRO A 41 14.26 12.14 -9.73
C PRO A 41 13.39 11.59 -10.84
N LEU A 42 13.99 11.37 -12.02
CA LEU A 42 13.31 10.65 -13.09
C LEU A 42 12.84 9.30 -12.54
N ALA A 43 11.58 8.97 -12.81
CA ALA A 43 11.09 7.64 -12.48
C ALA A 43 12.04 6.62 -13.11
N ASP A 44 12.40 5.59 -12.35
CA ASP A 44 13.23 4.51 -12.88
C ASP A 44 12.61 4.04 -14.19
N GLU A 45 13.38 4.10 -15.27
CA GLU A 45 13.05 3.36 -16.47
C GLU A 45 13.09 1.91 -16.02
N ARG A 46 11.92 1.34 -15.69
CA ARG A 46 11.76 -0.10 -15.73
C ARG A 46 12.01 -0.46 -17.17
N GLU A 47 13.27 -0.71 -17.46
CA GLU A 47 13.69 -1.40 -18.63
C GLU A 47 12.79 -2.64 -18.70
N ASP A 48 11.85 -2.61 -19.63
CA ASP A 48 11.18 -3.79 -20.19
C ASP A 48 12.20 -4.64 -20.98
N SER A 49 13.50 -4.46 -20.69
CA SER A 49 14.57 -5.41 -20.91
C SER A 49 14.26 -6.60 -20.03
N ASN A 50 13.95 -7.69 -20.69
CA ASN A 50 14.00 -9.05 -20.19
C ASN A 50 15.44 -9.40 -19.75
N GLU A 51 16.02 -8.63 -18.82
CA GLU A 51 17.19 -9.02 -18.05
C GLU A 51 16.69 -10.05 -17.06
N GLU A 52 16.97 -11.31 -17.41
CA GLU A 52 16.87 -12.48 -16.56
C GLU A 52 17.65 -12.19 -15.27
N ASN A 53 17.00 -11.52 -14.34
CA ASN A 53 17.43 -11.47 -12.97
C ASN A 53 17.18 -12.88 -12.46
N GLU A 54 18.24 -13.68 -12.42
CA GLU A 54 18.32 -15.00 -11.77
C GLU A 54 18.10 -14.91 -10.24
N SER A 55 17.20 -14.03 -9.80
CA SER A 55 16.54 -13.98 -8.50
C SER A 55 15.01 -14.07 -8.60
N ASP A 56 14.43 -14.02 -9.81
CA ASP A 56 12.97 -14.10 -10.09
C ASP A 56 12.47 -15.56 -10.23
N LEU A 57 13.02 -16.47 -9.44
CA LEU A 57 12.32 -17.71 -9.11
C LEU A 57 11.56 -17.52 -7.78
N ALA A 58 10.86 -16.40 -7.62
CA ALA A 58 9.63 -16.46 -6.85
C ALA A 58 8.79 -17.52 -7.57
N ASP A 59 8.63 -18.69 -6.94
CA ASP A 59 7.80 -19.77 -7.47
C ASP A 59 6.48 -19.11 -7.89
N GLU A 60 6.17 -19.10 -9.19
CA GLU A 60 4.98 -18.45 -9.75
C GLU A 60 3.68 -19.02 -9.16
N HIS A 61 3.81 -20.09 -8.37
CA HIS A 61 2.76 -20.75 -7.63
C HIS A 61 2.63 -20.29 -6.17
N ALA A 62 3.60 -19.58 -5.61
CA ALA A 62 3.53 -19.08 -4.24
C ALA A 62 2.37 -18.09 -4.07
N ASP A 63 1.71 -18.16 -2.92
CA ASP A 63 0.65 -17.23 -2.55
C ASP A 63 1.21 -15.86 -2.14
N ILE A 64 0.30 -14.96 -1.72
CA ILE A 64 0.64 -13.61 -1.28
C ILE A 64 1.60 -13.57 -0.08
N ASP A 65 1.68 -14.66 0.68
CA ASP A 65 2.52 -14.81 1.87
C ASP A 65 3.80 -15.60 1.56
N GLY A 66 4.04 -15.95 0.30
CA GLY A 66 5.23 -16.68 -0.16
C GLY A 66 5.18 -18.18 0.14
N LEU A 67 4.01 -18.74 0.45
CA LEU A 67 3.83 -20.18 0.64
C LEU A 67 3.33 -20.84 -0.65
N THR A 68 3.99 -21.92 -1.05
CA THR A 68 3.59 -22.66 -2.24
C THR A 68 2.38 -23.56 -1.96
N PRO A 69 1.55 -23.89 -2.97
CA PRO A 69 0.33 -24.66 -2.77
C PRO A 69 0.66 -26.06 -2.22
N SER A 70 1.78 -26.65 -2.64
CA SER A 70 2.28 -27.94 -2.15
C SER A 70 2.58 -27.92 -0.65
N VAL A 71 3.09 -26.81 -0.11
CA VAL A 71 3.36 -26.67 1.33
C VAL A 71 2.05 -26.62 2.11
N LEU A 72 1.08 -25.85 1.63
CA LEU A 72 -0.24 -25.73 2.26
C LEU A 72 -1.02 -27.04 2.19
N GLU A 73 -0.96 -27.74 1.06
CA GLU A 73 -1.57 -29.06 0.90
C GLU A 73 -0.94 -30.08 1.85
N ALA A 74 0.38 -30.11 2.01
CA ALA A 74 1.04 -31.00 2.96
C ALA A 74 0.66 -30.73 4.43
N ARG A 75 0.40 -29.46 4.80
CA ARG A 75 -0.12 -29.08 6.12
C ARG A 75 -1.59 -29.49 6.27
N TYR A 76 -2.41 -29.28 5.24
CA TYR A 76 -3.83 -29.66 5.18
C TYR A 76 -4.04 -31.17 5.29
N GLU A 77 -3.22 -31.97 4.59
CA GLU A 77 -3.21 -33.43 4.69
C GLU A 77 -2.57 -33.94 6.00
N ASN A 78 -2.12 -33.02 6.86
CA ASN A 78 -1.49 -33.31 8.14
C ASN A 78 -0.22 -34.18 8.02
N THR A 79 0.44 -34.11 6.86
CA THR A 79 1.76 -34.70 6.60
C THR A 79 2.87 -33.95 7.36
N VAL A 80 2.61 -32.67 7.66
CA VAL A 80 3.50 -31.78 8.42
C VAL A 80 2.79 -31.33 9.70
N SER A 81 3.41 -31.53 10.87
CA SER A 81 2.79 -31.18 12.16
C SER A 81 2.78 -29.67 12.40
N VAL A 82 1.78 -29.17 13.13
CA VAL A 82 1.65 -27.74 13.49
C VAL A 82 2.90 -27.20 14.19
N GLU A 83 3.50 -27.97 15.08
CA GLU A 83 4.72 -27.60 15.82
C GLU A 83 5.90 -27.27 14.91
N SER A 84 5.94 -27.84 13.70
CA SER A 84 7.06 -27.64 12.76
C SER A 84 6.99 -26.34 11.97
N TRP A 85 5.79 -25.80 11.75
CA TRP A 85 5.59 -24.57 10.97
C TRP A 85 5.03 -23.39 11.78
N CYS A 86 4.43 -23.65 12.93
CA CYS A 86 3.94 -22.61 13.82
C CYS A 86 5.11 -21.86 14.49
N LYS A 87 5.34 -20.62 14.07
CA LYS A 87 6.35 -19.74 14.67
C LYS A 87 5.81 -18.92 15.85
N CYS A 88 4.49 -18.71 15.94
CA CYS A 88 3.86 -17.95 17.03
C CYS A 88 3.53 -18.77 18.28
N GLN A 89 3.67 -20.10 18.21
CA GLN A 89 3.34 -21.07 19.27
C GLN A 89 1.87 -21.12 19.70
N GLN A 90 0.95 -20.53 18.92
CA GLN A 90 -0.49 -20.48 19.22
C GLN A 90 -1.39 -21.00 18.07
N CYS A 91 -0.82 -21.61 17.03
CA CYS A 91 -1.62 -22.21 15.97
C CYS A 91 -2.21 -23.55 16.42
N HIS A 92 -3.46 -23.81 16.02
CA HIS A 92 -4.15 -25.08 16.20
C HIS A 92 -4.83 -25.50 14.89
N ALA A 93 -4.66 -26.75 14.49
CA ALA A 93 -5.22 -27.26 13.22
C ALA A 93 -6.65 -27.81 13.33
N GLU A 94 -7.17 -28.02 14.55
CA GLU A 94 -8.44 -28.73 14.78
C GLU A 94 -9.65 -28.03 14.16
N THR A 95 -9.58 -26.70 13.99
CA THR A 95 -10.65 -25.87 13.42
C THR A 95 -10.38 -25.44 11.99
N LEU A 96 -9.24 -25.82 11.40
CA LEU A 96 -8.87 -25.45 10.03
C LEU A 96 -9.53 -26.44 9.06
N VAL A 97 -10.31 -25.91 8.12
CA VAL A 97 -11.09 -26.66 7.13
C VAL A 97 -10.58 -26.37 5.71
N GLY A 98 -9.99 -25.20 5.47
CA GLY A 98 -9.45 -24.80 4.17
C GLY A 98 -7.93 -24.92 4.11
N ALA A 99 -7.39 -25.34 2.96
CA ALA A 99 -5.92 -25.40 2.76
C ALA A 99 -5.24 -24.03 2.95
N LEU A 100 -5.94 -22.94 2.60
CA LEU A 100 -5.46 -21.56 2.81
C LEU A 100 -5.48 -21.10 4.28
N GLU A 101 -5.98 -21.91 5.21
CA GLU A 101 -6.02 -21.57 6.63
C GLU A 101 -4.76 -22.07 7.37
N PHE A 102 -3.91 -22.86 6.72
CA PHE A 102 -2.70 -23.47 7.30
C PHE A 102 -1.49 -22.52 7.28
N HIS A 103 -1.74 -21.25 7.63
CA HIS A 103 -0.74 -20.20 7.75
C HIS A 103 -0.50 -19.85 9.22
N CYS A 104 0.77 -19.65 9.57
CA CYS A 104 1.10 -19.03 10.84
C CYS A 104 1.03 -17.50 10.69
N CYS A 105 0.49 -16.79 11.70
CA CYS A 105 0.43 -15.32 11.67
C CYS A 105 1.80 -14.64 11.52
N ARG A 106 2.90 -15.35 11.80
CA ARG A 106 4.28 -14.89 11.57
C ARG A 106 4.79 -15.11 10.14
N GLU A 107 4.07 -15.87 9.33
CA GLU A 107 4.35 -16.07 7.91
C GLU A 107 3.58 -15.06 7.06
N VAL A 108 2.43 -14.58 7.54
CA VAL A 108 1.63 -13.55 6.86
C VAL A 108 2.43 -12.25 6.75
N VAL A 109 2.66 -11.76 5.54
CA VAL A 109 3.66 -10.71 5.24
C VAL A 109 3.45 -9.44 6.05
N ASP A 110 2.21 -8.96 6.15
CA ASP A 110 1.90 -7.69 6.81
C ASP A 110 1.95 -7.76 8.34
N VAL A 111 1.78 -8.95 8.92
CA VAL A 111 1.59 -9.10 10.36
C VAL A 111 2.87 -8.78 11.16
N PRO A 112 4.05 -9.35 10.84
CA PRO A 112 5.31 -8.94 11.47
C PRO A 112 5.62 -7.46 11.28
N GLY A 113 5.31 -6.88 10.11
CA GLY A 113 5.51 -5.46 9.83
C GLY A 113 4.69 -4.57 10.75
N ASN A 114 3.40 -4.88 10.92
CA ASN A 114 2.51 -4.15 11.82
C ASN A 114 2.97 -4.25 13.28
N MET A 115 3.30 -5.46 13.76
CA MET A 115 3.81 -5.64 15.13
C MET A 115 5.19 -4.99 15.35
N ALA A 116 6.01 -4.86 14.30
CA ALA A 116 7.28 -4.16 14.39
C ALA A 116 7.08 -2.64 14.46
N PHE A 117 6.09 -2.11 13.74
CA PHE A 117 5.77 -0.69 13.69
C PHE A 117 5.34 -0.13 15.05
N ASP A 118 4.50 -0.85 15.79
CA ASP A 118 4.06 -0.45 17.13
C ASP A 118 4.95 -0.97 18.28
N GLY A 119 5.97 -1.76 17.96
CA GLY A 119 6.90 -2.35 18.91
C GLY A 119 6.34 -3.54 19.71
N SER A 120 5.14 -4.03 19.39
CA SER A 120 4.54 -5.20 20.03
C SER A 120 5.30 -6.49 19.70
N ILE A 121 6.04 -6.52 18.60
CA ILE A 121 6.85 -7.68 18.18
C ILE A 121 7.82 -8.19 19.24
N GLU A 122 8.25 -7.32 20.16
CA GLU A 122 9.16 -7.66 21.27
C GLU A 122 8.44 -8.26 22.48
N LYS A 123 7.12 -8.07 22.57
CA LYS A 123 6.30 -8.39 23.76
C LYS A 123 5.36 -9.56 23.53
N ILE A 124 4.80 -9.67 22.32
CA ILE A 124 3.81 -10.69 21.97
C ILE A 124 4.34 -11.62 20.90
N ASN A 125 3.90 -12.88 20.95
CA ASN A 125 4.31 -13.89 19.99
C ASN A 125 3.27 -14.09 18.89
N CYS A 126 2.00 -13.85 19.18
CA CYS A 126 0.89 -14.00 18.25
C CYS A 126 0.10 -12.70 18.10
N ILE A 127 -0.34 -12.39 16.88
CA ILE A 127 -1.17 -11.20 16.59
C ILE A 127 -2.49 -11.19 17.36
N THR A 128 -2.98 -12.35 17.79
CA THR A 128 -4.21 -12.47 18.58
C THR A 128 -4.08 -11.87 19.98
N GLU A 129 -2.85 -11.68 20.46
CA GLU A 129 -2.54 -11.02 21.73
C GLU A 129 -2.47 -9.49 21.60
N HIS A 130 -2.58 -8.96 20.38
CA HIS A 130 -2.53 -7.54 20.12
C HIS A 130 -3.84 -6.85 20.56
N ASP A 131 -3.72 -5.65 21.14
CA ASP A 131 -4.88 -4.90 21.64
C ASP A 131 -5.90 -4.59 20.52
N ASP A 132 -5.42 -4.26 19.32
CA ASP A 132 -6.30 -3.99 18.17
C ASP A 132 -7.05 -5.24 17.69
N TYR A 133 -6.48 -6.43 17.87
CA TYR A 133 -7.18 -7.68 17.55
C TYR A 133 -8.37 -7.90 18.49
N GLY A 134 -8.17 -7.63 19.79
CA GLY A 134 -9.25 -7.67 20.78
C GLY A 134 -10.36 -6.66 20.48
N ALA A 135 -10.00 -5.44 20.06
CA ALA A 135 -10.97 -4.41 19.68
C ALA A 135 -11.87 -4.85 18.50
N MET A 136 -11.33 -5.58 17.52
CA MET A 136 -12.11 -6.10 16.40
C MET A 136 -13.13 -7.17 16.81
N ILE A 137 -12.80 -8.01 17.78
CA ILE A 137 -13.71 -9.09 18.23
C ILE A 137 -14.89 -8.55 19.05
N ILE A 138 -14.68 -7.46 19.82
CA ILE A 138 -15.70 -6.91 20.72
C ILE A 138 -16.84 -6.20 19.97
N ILE A 139 -16.62 -5.75 18.73
CA ILE A 139 -17.62 -5.00 17.95
C ILE A 139 -18.69 -5.93 17.33
N VAL A 140 -18.49 -7.25 17.38
CA VAL A 140 -19.40 -8.24 16.75
C VAL A 140 -20.27 -9.00 17.77
N GLN A 141 -20.34 -8.55 19.02
CA GLN A 141 -21.25 -9.07 20.07
C GLN A 141 -22.34 -8.08 20.43
#